data_AF-A0A422QKA5-F1
#
_entry.id   AF-A0A422QKA5-F1
#
_cell.length_a   1.000
_cell.length_b   1.000
_cell.length_c   1.000
_cell.angle_alpha   90.00
_cell.angle_beta   90.00
_cell.angle_gamma   90.00
#
_symmetry.space_group_name_H-M   'P 1'
#
loop_
_entity.id
_entity.type
_entity.pdbx_description
1 polymer ?
#
loop_
_entity_poly.entity_id
_entity_poly.type
_entity_poly.pdbx_seq_one_letter_code
_entity_poly.pdbx_strand_id
1 'polypeptide(L)'
;MNAFGIVDSIGWTLIHFSWQGALVGAQTALALALLRKARPETRYLVACIGLLLCLAWPAAELFLRLGSDSGADGGFAIVLSGAAAGVAQESGWSGLFQRNLAWIVGAWAVCALFLALRMIAGLMWVRRAAMREGHDPAWQTRLDRLATQFGLPRPVRLRIVDGLSSPVTAGWWRPVVLVPASLVTTMPPHLLEALLAHELAHIRRHDYLVNLCQNVIESLLFYHPAVWWISRRIRVEREQIADSIAARQLGEPRRLALALSELEKLQFSTHHLAQAANGGELMSRIKQLVRPDTEALNWKAAIPVLGFLLAGLAGCAQTPPSSPAMARTDSIVNIPIAKFDSCERPKYPAEALARDIQGTVTLGFLVSAEGAVRETTLRKSSGDTSLDEAARTALARCTFTPGTVDGKPTEQWTEVQYVWVSK
;
A
#
# COMPACT_ATOMS: atom_id res chain seq x y z
N MET A 1 -0.46 3.51 -22.73
CA MET A 1 -1.14 2.99 -21.54
C MET A 1 -2.64 3.21 -21.69
N ASN A 2 -3.43 2.14 -21.64
CA ASN A 2 -4.89 2.24 -21.70
C ASN A 2 -5.45 2.58 -20.32
N ALA A 3 -6.55 3.33 -20.25
CA ALA A 3 -7.20 3.67 -18.98
C ALA A 3 -7.52 2.44 -18.11
N PHE A 4 -7.80 1.30 -18.74
CA PHE A 4 -8.02 0.02 -18.08
C PHE A 4 -6.80 -0.50 -17.30
N GLY A 5 -5.58 -0.38 -17.86
CA GLY A 5 -4.35 -0.85 -17.20
C GLY A 5 -3.95 0.00 -16.00
N ILE A 6 -4.24 1.30 -16.05
CA ILE A 6 -4.04 2.20 -14.90
C ILE A 6 -4.99 1.83 -13.75
N VAL A 7 -6.27 1.59 -14.07
CA VAL A 7 -7.27 1.18 -13.08
C VAL A 7 -6.87 -0.16 -12.45
N ASP A 8 -6.47 -1.15 -13.26
CA ASP A 8 -6.01 -2.45 -12.79
C ASP A 8 -4.80 -2.34 -11.84
N SER A 9 -3.78 -1.59 -12.25
CA SER A 9 -2.57 -1.34 -11.45
C SER A 9 -2.89 -0.69 -10.10
N ILE A 10 -3.72 0.35 -10.08
CA ILE A 10 -4.11 1.05 -8.84
C ILE A 10 -4.94 0.13 -7.95
N GLY A 11 -5.94 -0.56 -8.51
CA GLY A 11 -6.85 -1.40 -7.72
C GLY A 11 -6.15 -2.55 -7.02
N TRP A 12 -5.27 -3.27 -7.73
CA TRP A 12 -4.49 -4.35 -7.12
C TRP A 12 -3.50 -3.84 -6.08
N THR A 13 -2.88 -2.67 -6.30
CA THR A 13 -2.00 -2.04 -5.30
C THR A 13 -2.77 -1.74 -4.01
N LEU A 14 -3.98 -1.18 -4.11
CA LEU A 14 -4.82 -0.87 -2.93
C LEU A 14 -5.21 -2.14 -2.16
N ILE A 15 -5.57 -3.20 -2.88
CA ILE A 15 -5.95 -4.49 -2.29
C ILE A 15 -4.75 -5.12 -1.59
N HIS A 16 -3.60 -5.22 -2.26
CA HIS A 16 -2.36 -5.76 -1.69
C HIS A 16 -1.90 -4.98 -0.45
N PHE A 17 -2.08 -3.66 -0.47
CA PHE A 17 -1.71 -2.84 0.68
C PHE A 17 -2.49 -3.19 1.95
N SER A 18 -3.66 -3.83 1.85
CA SER A 18 -4.45 -4.24 3.02
C SER A 18 -3.69 -5.18 3.96
N TRP A 19 -2.91 -6.12 3.43
CA TRP A 19 -2.09 -7.01 4.25
C TRP A 19 -0.68 -6.45 4.49
N GLN A 20 -0.12 -5.74 3.51
CA GLN A 20 1.21 -5.11 3.65
C GLN A 20 1.20 -4.04 4.75
N GLY A 21 0.19 -3.18 4.77
CA GLY A 21 0.02 -2.16 5.80
C GLY A 21 -0.21 -2.77 7.20
N ALA A 22 -0.90 -3.91 7.28
CA ALA A 22 -1.05 -4.64 8.54
C ALA A 22 0.29 -5.19 9.04
N LEU A 23 1.12 -5.73 8.14
CA LEU A 23 2.47 -6.22 8.46
C LEU A 23 3.38 -5.07 8.94
N VAL A 24 3.41 -3.94 8.23
CA VAL A 24 4.18 -2.75 8.64
C VAL A 24 3.69 -2.22 9.99
N GLY A 25 2.37 -2.22 10.21
CA GLY A 25 1.75 -1.89 11.49
C GLY A 25 2.23 -2.79 12.62
N ALA A 26 2.21 -4.10 12.41
CA ALA A 26 2.70 -5.08 13.38
C ALA A 26 4.19 -4.87 13.68
N GLN A 27 5.05 -4.75 12.67
CA GLN A 27 6.48 -4.50 12.86
C GLN A 27 6.74 -3.21 13.65
N THR A 28 6.03 -2.14 13.33
CA THR A 28 6.13 -0.86 14.05
C THR A 28 5.69 -1.03 15.51
N ALA A 29 4.61 -1.76 15.76
CA ALA A 29 4.14 -2.06 17.11
C ALA A 29 5.16 -2.87 17.92
N LEU A 30 5.78 -3.89 17.32
CA LEU A 30 6.83 -4.68 17.96
C LEU A 30 8.03 -3.81 18.30
N ALA A 31 8.51 -3.02 17.33
CA ALA A 31 9.65 -2.12 17.53
C ALA A 31 9.38 -1.12 18.66
N LEU A 32 8.18 -0.52 18.71
CA LEU A 32 7.79 0.39 19.78
C LEU A 32 7.63 -0.29 21.14
N ALA A 33 7.18 -1.55 21.17
CA ALA A 33 7.10 -2.33 22.40
C ALA A 33 8.50 -2.64 22.96
N LEU A 34 9.44 -3.02 22.10
CA LEU A 34 10.85 -3.24 22.46
C LEU A 34 11.52 -1.94 22.91
N LEU A 35 11.18 -0.83 22.28
CA LEU A 35 11.71 0.51 22.57
C LEU A 35 10.86 1.28 23.59
N ARG A 36 10.01 0.62 24.39
CA ARG A 36 9.12 1.31 25.34
C ARG A 36 9.86 2.22 26.32
N LYS A 37 11.06 1.79 26.77
CA LYS A 37 11.95 2.54 27.67
C LYS A 37 12.91 3.49 26.95
N ALA A 38 12.94 3.47 25.62
CA ALA A 38 13.75 4.41 24.85
C ALA A 38 13.20 5.83 25.00
N ARG A 39 14.04 6.81 24.64
CA ARG A 39 13.64 8.21 24.65
C ARG A 39 12.47 8.44 23.66
N PRO A 40 11.54 9.37 23.94
CA PRO A 40 10.43 9.68 23.05
C PRO A 40 10.84 9.97 21.61
N GLU A 41 12.01 10.59 21.40
CA GLU A 41 12.56 10.91 20.09
C GLU A 41 12.84 9.65 19.25
N THR A 42 13.32 8.58 19.88
CA THR A 42 13.58 7.30 19.20
C THR A 42 12.28 6.62 18.79
N ARG A 43 11.29 6.61 19.69
CA ARG A 43 9.96 6.04 19.41
C ARG A 43 9.25 6.82 18.30
N TYR A 44 9.35 8.15 18.34
CA TYR A 44 8.87 9.04 17.30
C TYR A 44 9.51 8.70 15.94
N LEU A 45 10.84 8.58 15.88
CA LEU A 45 11.54 8.23 14.64
C LEU A 45 11.07 6.89 14.07
N VAL A 46 10.96 5.85 14.90
CA VAL A 46 10.47 4.53 14.48
C VAL A 46 9.06 4.61 13.91
N ALA A 47 8.17 5.36 14.56
CA ALA A 47 6.81 5.54 14.06
C ALA A 47 6.79 6.32 12.73
N CYS A 48 7.63 7.35 12.58
CA CYS A 48 7.79 8.08 11.31
C CYS A 48 8.29 7.17 10.18
N ILE A 49 9.28 6.32 10.45
CA ILE A 49 9.77 5.34 9.48
C ILE A 49 8.65 4.37 9.09
N GLY A 50 7.91 3.83 10.06
CA GLY A 50 6.77 2.95 9.80
C GLY A 50 5.72 3.60 8.91
N LEU A 51 5.38 4.87 9.17
CA LEU A 51 4.43 5.62 8.35
C LEU A 51 4.95 5.87 6.92
N LEU A 52 6.22 6.21 6.77
CA LEU A 52 6.84 6.40 5.45
C LEU A 52 6.90 5.07 4.67
N LEU A 53 7.14 3.94 5.33
CA LEU A 53 7.08 2.61 4.71
C LEU A 53 5.65 2.29 4.22
N CYS A 54 4.61 2.67 4.98
CA CYS A 54 3.23 2.54 4.54
C CYS A 54 2.93 3.30 3.23
N LEU A 55 3.65 4.38 2.94
CA LEU A 55 3.51 5.11 1.67
C LEU A 55 4.44 4.55 0.59
N ALA A 56 5.71 4.30 0.93
CA ALA A 56 6.75 3.93 -0.01
C ALA A 56 6.52 2.54 -0.63
N TRP A 57 6.03 1.58 0.15
CA TRP A 57 5.78 0.22 -0.34
C TRP A 57 4.73 0.17 -1.46
N PRO A 58 3.48 0.64 -1.27
CA PRO A 58 2.49 0.64 -2.33
C PRO A 58 2.87 1.57 -3.49
N ALA A 59 3.59 2.67 -3.24
CA ALA A 59 4.07 3.55 -4.31
C ALA A 59 5.11 2.85 -5.21
N ALA A 60 6.03 2.07 -4.61
CA ALA A 60 7.00 1.28 -5.37
C ALA A 60 6.31 0.16 -6.16
N GLU A 61 5.35 -0.55 -5.55
CA GLU A 61 4.57 -1.58 -6.25
C GLU A 61 3.81 -0.98 -7.45
N LEU A 62 3.14 0.15 -7.26
CA LEU A 62 2.43 0.84 -8.34
C LEU A 62 3.40 1.29 -9.45
N PHE A 63 4.55 1.84 -9.09
CA PHE A 63 5.56 2.27 -10.05
C PHE A 63 6.06 1.11 -10.91
N LEU A 64 6.33 -0.04 -10.29
CA LEU A 64 6.75 -1.26 -10.99
C LEU A 64 5.64 -1.76 -11.95
N ARG A 65 4.38 -1.78 -11.51
CA ARG A 65 3.22 -2.18 -12.33
C ARG A 65 2.98 -1.26 -13.52
N LEU A 66 3.12 0.05 -13.34
CA LEU A 66 2.98 1.01 -14.44
C LEU A 66 4.17 0.95 -15.41
N GLY A 67 5.35 0.61 -14.91
CA GLY A 67 6.56 0.40 -15.71
C GLY A 67 6.47 -0.84 -16.60
N SER A 68 5.91 -1.94 -16.09
CA SER A 68 5.69 -3.17 -16.88
C SER A 68 4.68 -3.00 -18.02
N ASP A 69 3.74 -2.06 -17.92
CA ASP A 69 2.73 -1.78 -18.95
C ASP A 69 3.22 -0.83 -20.07
N SER A 70 4.40 -0.22 -19.91
CA SER A 70 4.86 0.90 -20.76
C SER A 70 5.98 0.55 -21.75
N GLY A 71 6.47 -0.68 -21.77
CA GLY A 71 7.52 -1.12 -22.70
C GLY A 71 7.44 -2.62 -22.97
N ALA A 72 7.43 -2.98 -24.25
CA ALA A 72 7.58 -4.35 -24.73
C ALA A 72 8.89 -4.99 -24.20
N ASP A 73 8.86 -6.32 -24.06
CA ASP A 73 9.98 -7.25 -23.92
C ASP A 73 11.03 -6.97 -22.81
N GLY A 74 10.99 -7.83 -21.78
CA GLY A 74 12.15 -8.14 -20.93
C GLY A 74 12.19 -7.43 -19.57
N GLY A 75 11.69 -8.09 -18.51
CA GLY A 75 11.88 -7.58 -17.15
C GLY A 75 11.06 -8.22 -16.04
N PHE A 76 11.08 -9.56 -15.94
CA PHE A 76 10.70 -10.37 -14.78
C PHE A 76 9.26 -10.23 -14.22
N ALA A 77 8.29 -10.74 -14.97
CA ALA A 77 7.16 -11.45 -14.38
C ALA A 77 7.35 -12.94 -14.68
N ILE A 78 7.35 -13.78 -13.64
CA ILE A 78 7.16 -15.23 -13.82
C ILE A 78 5.73 -15.39 -14.32
N VAL A 79 5.55 -15.36 -15.63
CA VAL A 79 4.36 -15.94 -16.27
C VAL A 79 4.63 -17.43 -16.36
N LEU A 80 4.10 -18.17 -15.39
CA LEU A 80 3.81 -19.59 -15.57
C LEU A 80 2.77 -19.71 -16.69
N SER A 81 3.22 -19.68 -17.95
CA SER A 81 2.40 -20.18 -19.05
C SER A 81 2.56 -21.69 -19.07
N GLY A 82 1.81 -22.35 -18.19
CA GLY A 82 1.31 -23.67 -18.51
C GLY A 82 0.29 -23.47 -19.63
N ALA A 83 0.55 -24.03 -20.80
CA ALA A 83 -0.45 -24.20 -21.84
C ALA A 83 -1.57 -25.10 -21.30
N ALA A 84 -2.52 -24.46 -20.63
CA ALA A 84 -3.86 -24.92 -20.34
C ALA A 84 -4.75 -23.68 -20.41
N ALA A 85 -4.87 -23.08 -21.60
CA ALA A 85 -5.94 -22.15 -21.90
C ALA A 85 -7.26 -22.91 -22.12
N GLY A 86 -7.65 -23.73 -21.13
CA GLY A 86 -9.05 -23.84 -20.79
C GLY A 86 -9.37 -22.60 -19.97
N VAL A 87 -10.46 -21.91 -20.31
CA VAL A 87 -10.99 -20.78 -19.53
C VAL A 87 -11.23 -21.27 -18.10
N ALA A 88 -10.22 -21.14 -17.24
CA ALA A 88 -10.37 -21.24 -15.80
C ALA A 88 -11.19 -20.00 -15.43
N GLN A 89 -12.49 -20.19 -15.37
CA GLN A 89 -13.38 -19.26 -14.72
C GLN A 89 -12.83 -19.06 -13.31
N GLU A 90 -12.19 -17.93 -13.03
CA GLU A 90 -11.70 -17.58 -11.70
C GLU A 90 -12.91 -17.44 -10.74
N SER A 91 -13.40 -18.57 -10.25
CA SER A 91 -14.43 -18.66 -9.23
C SER A 91 -13.75 -18.52 -7.86
N GLY A 92 -13.46 -17.26 -7.50
CA GLY A 92 -12.85 -16.91 -6.23
C GLY A 92 -12.96 -15.41 -5.91
N TRP A 93 -12.40 -15.01 -4.77
CA TRP A 93 -12.34 -13.61 -4.35
C TRP A 93 -11.64 -12.72 -5.37
N SER A 94 -10.62 -13.24 -6.08
CA SER A 94 -9.89 -12.53 -7.14
C SER A 94 -10.81 -12.09 -8.29
N GLY A 95 -11.64 -13.01 -8.82
CA GLY A 95 -12.59 -12.70 -9.89
C GLY A 95 -13.67 -11.70 -9.47
N LEU A 96 -14.10 -11.73 -8.20
CA LEU A 96 -15.02 -10.72 -7.64
C LEU A 96 -14.35 -9.35 -7.54
N PHE A 97 -13.10 -9.27 -7.05
CA PHE A 97 -12.35 -8.02 -6.98
C PHE A 97 -12.08 -7.46 -8.36
N GLN A 98 -11.64 -8.28 -9.32
CA GLN A 98 -11.34 -7.87 -10.68
C GLN A 98 -12.57 -7.28 -11.38
N ARG A 99 -13.76 -7.88 -11.18
CA ARG A 99 -15.03 -7.36 -11.72
C ARG A 99 -15.41 -6.00 -11.13
N ASN A 100 -15.13 -5.79 -9.84
CA ASN A 100 -15.52 -4.58 -9.10
C ASN A 100 -14.39 -3.55 -9.00
N LEU A 101 -13.24 -3.79 -9.64
CA LEU A 101 -12.02 -3.04 -9.43
C LEU A 101 -12.17 -1.56 -9.81
N ALA A 102 -12.87 -1.28 -10.91
CA ALA A 102 -13.18 0.09 -11.34
C ALA A 102 -14.03 0.85 -10.31
N TRP A 103 -15.00 0.19 -9.66
CA TRP A 103 -15.80 0.80 -8.61
C TRP A 103 -14.99 1.05 -7.33
N ILE A 104 -14.10 0.12 -6.96
CA ILE A 104 -13.20 0.27 -5.80
C ILE A 104 -12.28 1.48 -6.02
N VAL A 105 -11.61 1.55 -7.18
CA VAL A 105 -10.72 2.66 -7.51
C VAL A 105 -11.48 3.97 -7.63
N GLY A 106 -12.67 3.96 -8.24
CA GLY A 106 -13.53 5.15 -8.35
C GLY A 106 -13.96 5.69 -6.98
N ALA A 107 -14.46 4.82 -6.09
CA ALA A 107 -14.84 5.19 -4.74
C ALA A 107 -13.64 5.72 -3.93
N TRP A 108 -12.50 5.02 -4.01
CA TRP A 108 -11.26 5.48 -3.39
C TRP A 108 -10.85 6.87 -3.90
N ALA A 109 -10.87 7.09 -5.22
CA ALA A 109 -10.47 8.35 -5.82
C ALA A 109 -11.38 9.52 -5.40
N VAL A 110 -12.70 9.30 -5.31
CA VAL A 110 -13.65 10.31 -4.83
C VAL A 110 -13.38 10.66 -3.37
N CYS A 111 -13.17 9.66 -2.50
CA CYS A 111 -12.84 9.89 -1.10
C CYS A 111 -11.49 10.61 -0.94
N ALA A 112 -10.45 10.17 -1.65
CA ALA A 112 -9.14 10.79 -1.64
C ALA A 112 -9.20 12.24 -2.14
N LEU A 113 -9.96 12.52 -3.21
CA LEU A 113 -10.18 13.86 -3.72
C LEU A 113 -10.89 14.75 -2.71
N PHE A 114 -11.95 14.25 -2.07
CA PHE A 114 -12.66 15.00 -1.03
C PHE A 114 -11.73 15.35 0.16
N LEU A 115 -10.93 14.40 0.64
CA LEU A 115 -9.97 14.62 1.72
C LEU A 115 -8.85 15.59 1.30
N ALA A 116 -8.37 15.49 0.06
CA ALA A 116 -7.40 16.42 -0.50
C ALA A 116 -7.96 17.85 -0.60
N LEU A 117 -9.19 18.02 -1.10
CA LEU A 117 -9.87 19.32 -1.16
C LEU A 117 -10.07 19.92 0.23
N ARG A 118 -10.48 19.10 1.21
CA ARG A 118 -10.59 19.52 2.62
C ARG A 118 -9.23 19.99 3.17
N MET A 119 -8.16 19.26 2.88
CA MET A 119 -6.80 19.62 3.28
C MET A 119 -6.35 20.94 2.63
N ILE A 120 -6.58 21.11 1.32
CA ILE A 120 -6.27 22.34 0.58
C ILE A 120 -7.07 23.52 1.14
N ALA A 121 -8.36 23.33 1.42
CA ALA A 121 -9.20 24.35 2.05
C ALA A 121 -8.65 24.76 3.43
N GLY A 122 -8.21 23.79 4.25
CA GLY A 122 -7.53 24.05 5.52
C GLY A 122 -6.25 24.86 5.37
N LEU A 123 -5.38 24.47 4.42
CA LEU A 123 -4.14 25.19 4.10
C LEU A 123 -4.41 26.62 3.61
N MET A 124 -5.43 26.81 2.76
CA MET A 124 -5.87 28.13 2.30
C MET A 124 -6.43 28.97 3.43
N TRP A 125 -7.19 28.37 4.35
CA TRP A 125 -7.72 29.05 5.53
C TRP A 125 -6.57 29.52 6.44
N VAL A 126 -5.59 28.66 6.74
CA VAL A 126 -4.40 29.03 7.52
C VAL A 126 -3.61 30.14 6.84
N ARG A 127 -3.40 30.05 5.52
CA ARG A 127 -2.72 31.09 4.74
C ARG A 127 -3.47 32.42 4.81
N ARG A 128 -4.80 32.41 4.69
CA ARG A 128 -5.64 33.60 4.81
C ARG A 128 -5.60 34.17 6.23
N ALA A 129 -5.72 33.34 7.26
CA ALA A 129 -5.62 33.75 8.66
C ALA A 129 -4.25 34.38 8.99
N ALA A 130 -3.17 33.82 8.45
CA ALA A 130 -1.82 34.36 8.62
C ALA A 130 -1.59 35.73 7.93
N MET A 131 -2.42 36.07 6.94
CA MET A 131 -2.37 37.35 6.22
C MET A 131 -3.31 38.40 6.81
N ARG A 132 -4.28 38.02 7.65
CA ARG A 132 -5.18 38.97 8.30
C ARG A 132 -4.44 39.85 9.31
N GLU A 133 -4.91 41.08 9.46
CA GLU A 133 -4.48 41.98 10.53
C GLU A 133 -5.04 41.49 11.86
N GLY A 134 -4.16 41.36 12.84
CA GLY A 134 -4.40 40.73 14.14
C GLY A 134 -3.10 40.76 14.94
N HIS A 135 -2.47 41.95 14.96
CA HIS A 135 -1.15 42.16 15.52
C HIS A 135 -1.27 42.82 16.89
N ASP A 136 -0.72 42.16 17.89
CA ASP A 136 -0.45 42.76 19.19
C ASP A 136 1.07 42.94 19.34
N PRO A 137 1.58 44.18 19.33
CA PRO A 137 3.02 44.45 19.45
C PRO A 137 3.63 43.96 20.76
N ALA A 138 2.87 44.00 21.87
CA ALA A 138 3.36 43.60 23.17
C ALA A 138 3.56 42.07 23.22
N TRP A 139 2.59 41.33 22.68
CA TRP A 139 2.71 39.87 22.58
C TRP A 139 3.72 39.41 21.53
N GLN A 140 3.85 40.13 20.40
CA GLN A 140 4.92 39.87 19.44
C GLN A 140 6.30 40.02 20.11
N THR A 141 6.51 41.08 20.88
CA THR A 141 7.79 41.31 21.60
C THR A 141 8.09 40.18 22.59
N ARG A 142 7.08 39.66 23.30
CA ARG A 142 7.26 38.51 24.20
C ARG A 142 7.59 37.23 23.43
N LEU A 143 6.92 36.98 22.31
CA LEU A 143 7.21 35.84 21.44
C LEU A 143 8.62 35.92 20.88
N ASP A 144 9.09 37.10 20.46
CA ASP A 144 10.44 37.28 19.91
C ASP A 144 11.53 37.00 20.95
N ARG A 145 11.30 37.41 22.22
CA ARG A 145 12.19 37.03 23.34
C ARG A 145 12.25 35.53 23.53
N LEU A 146 11.09 34.86 23.55
CA LEU A 146 11.03 33.40 23.66
C LEU A 146 11.71 32.73 22.45
N ALA A 147 11.42 33.16 21.22
CA ALA A 147 12.01 32.61 20.01
C ALA A 147 13.55 32.72 20.02
N THR A 148 14.09 33.83 20.54
CA THR A 148 15.53 34.02 20.74
C THR A 148 16.09 33.03 21.75
N GLN A 149 15.41 32.81 22.88
CA GLN A 149 15.81 31.81 23.89
C GLN A 149 15.78 30.37 23.33
N PHE A 150 14.83 30.06 22.45
CA PHE A 150 14.74 28.79 21.73
C PHE A 150 15.78 28.64 20.60
N GLY A 151 16.59 29.67 20.33
CA GLY A 151 17.61 29.68 19.29
C GLY A 151 17.04 29.54 17.88
N LEU A 152 15.86 30.13 17.62
CA LEU A 152 15.24 30.07 16.30
C LEU A 152 15.94 31.05 15.34
N PRO A 153 16.45 30.59 14.19
CA PRO A 153 17.18 31.44 13.25
C PRO A 153 16.26 32.37 12.44
N ARG A 154 14.94 32.16 12.50
CA ARG A 154 13.95 32.89 11.70
C ARG A 154 12.95 33.60 12.61
N PRO A 155 12.53 34.83 12.25
CA PRO A 155 11.51 35.54 13.00
C PRO A 155 10.17 34.78 12.92
N VAL A 156 9.51 34.64 14.07
CA VAL A 156 8.21 33.98 14.19
C VAL A 156 7.14 35.06 14.35
N ARG A 157 6.10 35.02 13.50
CA ARG A 157 5.01 36.00 13.59
C ARG A 157 3.90 35.48 14.51
N LEU A 158 3.38 36.34 15.37
CA LEU A 158 2.18 36.09 16.14
C LEU A 158 0.96 36.72 15.44
N ARG A 159 -0.15 35.99 15.35
CA ARG A 159 -1.43 36.53 14.89
C ARG A 159 -2.55 36.10 15.81
N ILE A 160 -3.37 37.06 16.21
CA ILE A 160 -4.58 36.81 16.99
C ILE A 160 -5.74 36.60 16.02
N VAL A 161 -6.48 35.51 16.17
CA VAL A 161 -7.55 35.11 15.26
C VAL A 161 -8.77 34.67 16.04
N ASP A 162 -9.95 35.07 15.57
CA ASP A 162 -11.23 34.63 16.12
C ASP A 162 -11.64 33.24 15.60
N GLY A 163 -12.40 32.49 16.40
CA GLY A 163 -12.96 31.19 15.98
C GLY A 163 -11.96 30.03 15.99
N LEU A 164 -10.78 30.20 16.59
CA LEU A 164 -9.86 29.11 16.91
C LEU A 164 -10.13 28.57 18.33
N SER A 165 -10.04 27.26 18.51
CA SER A 165 -10.16 26.60 19.83
C SER A 165 -8.81 26.31 20.49
N SER A 166 -7.71 26.38 19.75
CA SER A 166 -6.36 26.09 20.21
C SER A 166 -5.35 26.93 19.42
N PRO A 167 -4.17 27.25 19.99
CA PRO A 167 -3.07 27.80 19.21
C PRO A 167 -2.71 26.87 18.05
N VAL A 168 -2.37 27.44 16.90
CA VAL A 168 -1.96 26.68 15.71
C VAL A 168 -0.66 27.24 15.17
N THR A 169 0.33 26.37 15.05
CA THR A 169 1.60 26.66 14.38
C THR A 169 1.56 26.28 12.91
N ALA A 170 2.01 27.19 12.04
CA ALA A 170 2.01 26.96 10.60
C ALA A 170 3.20 27.61 9.89
N GLY A 171 3.56 27.06 8.73
CA GLY A 171 4.52 27.64 7.80
C GLY A 171 5.96 27.17 8.01
N TRP A 172 6.52 26.50 7.00
CA TRP A 172 7.89 26.00 7.01
C TRP A 172 8.95 27.09 6.74
N TRP A 173 8.66 28.07 5.88
CA TRP A 173 9.61 29.13 5.49
C TRP A 173 9.42 30.44 6.29
N ARG A 174 8.17 30.79 6.61
CA ARG A 174 7.80 31.95 7.45
C ARG A 174 6.87 31.47 8.57
N PRO A 175 7.41 30.97 9.69
CA PRO A 175 6.60 30.40 10.76
C PRO A 175 5.67 31.47 11.36
N VAL A 176 4.43 31.06 11.59
CA VAL A 176 3.39 31.87 12.23
C VAL A 176 2.72 31.04 13.33
N VAL A 177 2.50 31.67 14.48
CA VAL A 177 1.70 31.15 15.57
C VAL A 177 0.37 31.91 15.55
N LEU A 178 -0.71 31.20 15.27
CA LEU A 178 -2.07 31.71 15.36
C LEU A 178 -2.59 31.44 16.77
N VAL A 179 -3.02 32.48 17.49
CA VAL A 179 -3.55 32.36 18.85
C VAL A 179 -5.01 32.79 18.87
N PRO A 180 -5.91 31.98 19.46
CA PRO A 180 -7.29 32.39 19.71
C PRO A 180 -7.36 33.69 20.53
N ALA A 181 -8.21 34.64 20.10
CA ALA A 181 -8.48 35.85 20.89
C ALA A 181 -8.98 35.52 22.31
N SER A 182 -9.74 34.44 22.47
CA SER A 182 -10.22 33.94 23.76
C SER A 182 -9.09 33.58 24.73
N LEU A 183 -7.96 33.05 24.25
CA LEU A 183 -6.83 32.73 25.13
C LEU A 183 -6.12 33.99 25.58
N VAL A 184 -5.98 34.98 24.69
CA VAL A 184 -5.33 36.25 25.02
C VAL A 184 -6.11 37.02 26.09
N THR A 185 -7.45 36.94 26.06
CA THR A 185 -8.32 37.64 27.01
C THR A 185 -8.53 36.88 28.33
N THR A 186 -8.56 35.54 28.29
CA THR A 186 -8.97 34.73 29.44
C THR A 186 -7.79 34.14 30.22
N MET A 187 -6.66 33.87 29.55
CA MET A 187 -5.52 33.17 30.17
C MET A 187 -4.54 34.16 30.83
N PRO A 188 -4.08 33.89 32.06
CA PRO A 188 -3.00 34.66 32.67
C PRO A 188 -1.74 34.72 31.78
N PRO A 189 -1.04 35.87 31.70
CA PRO A 189 0.03 36.04 30.72
C PRO A 189 1.18 35.02 30.84
N HIS A 190 1.54 34.63 32.06
CA HIS A 190 2.62 33.66 32.30
C HIS A 190 2.26 32.23 31.84
N LEU A 191 0.96 31.88 31.83
CA LEU A 191 0.48 30.59 31.29
C LEU A 191 0.41 30.63 29.76
N LEU A 192 -0.03 31.74 29.18
CA LEU A 192 -0.01 31.91 27.73
C LEU A 192 1.42 31.88 27.18
N GLU A 193 2.39 32.48 27.86
CA GLU A 193 3.82 32.34 27.53
C GLU A 193 4.29 30.89 27.58
N ALA A 194 3.78 30.06 28.50
CA ALA A 194 4.12 28.65 28.55
C ALA A 194 3.55 27.87 27.36
N LEU A 195 2.33 28.20 26.90
CA LEU A 195 1.77 27.64 25.66
C LEU A 195 2.53 28.10 24.43
N LEU A 196 2.92 29.38 24.36
CA LEU A 196 3.74 29.89 23.25
C LEU A 196 5.10 29.19 23.19
N ALA A 197 5.71 28.89 24.34
CA ALA A 197 6.93 28.09 24.38
C ALA A 197 6.72 26.66 23.84
N HIS A 198 5.57 26.03 24.11
CA HIS A 198 5.19 24.76 23.52
C HIS A 198 5.04 24.86 21.98
N GLU A 199 4.36 25.88 21.48
CA GLU A 199 4.24 26.12 20.03
C GLU A 199 5.60 26.41 19.36
N LEU A 200 6.49 27.15 20.02
CA LEU A 200 7.85 27.38 19.53
C LEU A 200 8.67 26.08 19.46
N ALA A 201 8.41 25.11 20.35
CA ALA A 201 9.04 23.80 20.27
C ALA A 201 8.64 23.05 18.99
N HIS A 202 7.37 23.14 18.56
CA HIS A 202 6.93 22.58 17.27
C HIS A 202 7.59 23.25 16.07
N ILE A 203 7.75 24.58 16.11
CA ILE A 203 8.47 25.32 15.06
C ILE A 203 9.93 24.88 14.99
N ARG A 204 10.62 24.79 16.14
CA ARG A 204 12.02 24.34 16.21
C ARG A 204 12.19 22.93 15.63
N ARG A 205 11.24 22.04 15.87
CA ARG A 205 11.24 20.65 15.36
C ARG A 205 10.70 20.49 13.94
N HIS A 206 10.20 21.56 13.32
CA HIS A 206 9.59 21.52 11.99
C HIS A 206 8.41 20.54 11.91
N ASP A 207 7.65 20.40 12.99
CA ASP A 207 6.56 19.42 13.13
C ASP A 207 5.44 19.61 12.10
N TYR A 208 5.32 20.80 11.52
CA TYR A 208 4.43 21.10 10.39
C TYR A 208 4.65 20.17 9.19
N LEU A 209 5.90 19.84 8.84
CA LEU A 209 6.21 18.97 7.70
C LEU A 209 5.70 17.56 7.94
N VAL A 210 5.96 17.03 9.13
CA VAL A 210 5.48 15.69 9.51
C VAL A 210 3.96 15.67 9.56
N ASN A 211 3.31 16.72 10.07
CA ASN A 211 1.85 16.84 10.06
C ASN A 211 1.29 16.87 8.62
N LEU A 212 1.95 17.57 7.70
CA LEU A 212 1.55 17.58 6.28
C LEU A 212 1.68 16.18 5.66
N CYS A 213 2.80 15.49 5.89
CA CYS A 213 3.00 14.11 5.44
C CYS A 213 1.95 13.16 6.03
N GLN A 214 1.66 13.27 7.34
CA GLN A 214 0.60 12.49 8.00
C GLN A 214 -0.76 12.70 7.32
N ASN A 215 -1.15 13.96 7.07
CA ASN A 215 -2.42 14.26 6.41
C ASN A 215 -2.50 13.70 4.98
N VAL A 216 -1.40 13.75 4.22
CA VAL A 216 -1.33 13.16 2.87
C VAL A 216 -1.50 11.64 2.94
N ILE A 217 -0.74 10.98 3.83
CA ILE A 217 -0.77 9.52 3.98
C ILE A 217 -2.15 9.05 4.49
N GLU A 218 -2.71 9.73 5.50
CA GLU A 218 -4.07 9.46 5.99
C GLU A 218 -5.13 9.69 4.90
N SER A 219 -4.94 10.66 3.99
CA SER A 219 -5.88 10.92 2.90
C SER A 219 -5.84 9.84 1.82
N LEU A 220 -4.66 9.29 1.52
CA LEU A 220 -4.48 8.24 0.52
C LEU A 220 -4.86 6.85 1.06
N LEU A 221 -4.54 6.60 2.34
CA LEU A 221 -4.69 5.31 3.00
C LEU A 221 -5.77 5.35 4.10
N PHE A 222 -6.80 6.17 3.90
CA PHE A 222 -7.85 6.47 4.88
C PHE A 222 -8.59 5.22 5.37
N TYR A 223 -8.61 4.15 4.59
CA TYR A 223 -9.30 2.90 4.91
C TYR A 223 -8.49 2.00 5.86
N HIS A 224 -7.19 2.27 6.07
CA HIS A 224 -6.29 1.33 6.72
C HIS A 224 -6.09 1.62 8.23
N PRO A 225 -6.55 0.77 9.16
CA PRO A 225 -6.49 1.03 10.60
C PRO A 225 -5.07 1.14 11.16
N ALA A 226 -4.10 0.37 10.63
CA ALA A 226 -2.72 0.49 11.09
C ALA A 226 -2.10 1.87 10.80
N VAL A 227 -2.47 2.51 9.68
CA VAL A 227 -1.97 3.85 9.33
C VAL A 227 -2.48 4.88 10.35
N TRP A 228 -3.78 4.82 10.68
CA TRP A 228 -4.37 5.64 11.74
C TRP A 228 -3.71 5.42 13.10
N TRP A 229 -3.42 4.17 13.45
CA TRP A 229 -2.74 3.84 14.70
C TRP A 229 -1.31 4.41 14.75
N ILE A 230 -0.50 4.20 13.70
CA ILE A 230 0.86 4.76 13.61
C ILE A 230 0.81 6.28 13.67
N SER A 231 -0.10 6.91 12.92
CA SER A 231 -0.24 8.36 12.88
C SER A 231 -0.64 8.94 14.24
N ARG A 232 -1.59 8.30 14.95
CA ARG A 232 -1.92 8.66 16.34
C ARG A 232 -0.70 8.53 17.25
N ARG A 233 0.11 7.48 17.06
CA ARG A 233 1.31 7.28 17.87
C ARG A 233 2.36 8.37 17.64
N ILE A 234 2.58 8.77 16.40
CA ILE A 234 3.44 9.92 16.05
C ILE A 234 2.94 11.18 16.76
N ARG A 235 1.62 11.43 16.74
CA ARG A 235 1.02 12.59 17.42
C ARG A 235 1.31 12.57 18.92
N VAL A 236 1.06 11.47 19.60
CA VAL A 236 1.32 11.34 21.05
C VAL A 236 2.81 11.59 21.38
N GLU A 237 3.74 10.96 20.65
CA GLU A 237 5.17 11.15 20.90
C GLU A 237 5.62 12.59 20.60
N ARG A 238 5.05 13.21 19.56
CA ARG A 238 5.31 14.61 19.19
C ARG A 238 4.94 15.57 20.31
N GLU A 239 3.74 15.43 20.89
CA GLU A 239 3.29 16.28 22.00
C GLU A 239 4.20 16.10 23.23
N GLN A 240 4.60 14.87 23.55
CA GLN A 240 5.53 14.59 24.66
C GLN A 240 6.91 15.24 24.46
N ILE A 241 7.44 15.18 23.24
CA ILE A 241 8.72 15.81 22.92
C ILE A 241 8.61 17.33 23.03
N ALA A 242 7.55 17.93 22.47
CA ALA A 242 7.31 19.37 22.53
C ALA A 242 7.17 19.86 23.98
N ASP A 243 6.38 19.15 24.80
CA ASP A 243 6.24 19.41 26.23
C ASP A 243 7.58 19.38 26.95
N SER A 244 8.41 18.37 26.67
CA SER A 244 9.73 18.24 27.29
C SER A 244 10.68 19.38 26.92
N ILE A 245 10.62 19.86 25.67
CA ILE A 245 11.45 20.98 25.20
C ILE A 245 10.99 22.28 25.86
N ALA A 246 9.69 22.55 25.85
CA ALA A 246 9.12 23.74 26.45
C ALA A 246 9.38 23.79 27.96
N ALA A 247 9.17 22.68 28.68
CA ALA A 247 9.45 22.60 30.11
C ALA A 247 10.94 22.85 30.43
N ARG A 248 11.86 22.27 29.65
CA ARG A 248 13.31 22.52 29.82
C ARG A 248 13.69 23.97 29.55
N GLN A 249 13.11 24.59 28.52
CA GLN A 249 13.43 25.97 28.16
C GLN A 249 12.88 26.99 29.17
N LEU A 250 11.68 26.71 29.71
CA LEU A 250 11.04 27.56 30.72
C LEU A 250 11.64 27.36 32.12
N GLY A 251 12.25 26.21 32.40
CA GLY A 251 12.72 25.84 33.74
C GLY A 251 11.60 25.47 34.73
N GLU A 252 10.33 25.56 34.32
CA GLU A 252 9.16 25.42 35.20
C GLU A 252 8.12 24.44 34.60
N PRO A 253 8.30 23.11 34.73
CA PRO A 253 7.39 22.11 34.16
C PRO A 253 5.96 22.23 34.69
N ARG A 254 5.79 22.65 35.96
CA ARG A 254 4.47 22.86 36.57
C ARG A 254 3.70 23.99 35.92
N ARG A 255 4.38 25.06 35.47
CA ARG A 255 3.72 26.18 34.77
C ARG A 255 3.12 25.73 33.45
N LEU A 256 3.86 24.90 32.70
CA LEU A 256 3.34 24.30 31.47
C LEU A 256 2.16 23.36 31.75
N ALA A 257 2.24 22.50 32.76
CA ALA A 257 1.13 21.62 33.13
C ALA A 257 -0.15 22.40 33.50
N LEU A 258 -0.02 23.50 34.25
CA LEU A 258 -1.13 24.40 34.56
C LEU A 258 -1.70 25.07 33.30
N ALA A 259 -0.83 25.54 32.40
CA ALA A 259 -1.25 26.16 31.16
C ALA A 259 -2.03 25.20 30.25
N LEU A 260 -1.59 23.94 30.15
CA LEU A 260 -2.30 22.88 29.43
C LEU A 260 -3.65 22.56 30.08
N SER A 261 -3.71 22.50 31.40
CA SER A 261 -4.97 22.28 32.12
C SER A 261 -5.97 23.41 31.91
N GLU A 262 -5.52 24.67 31.91
CA GLU A 262 -6.40 25.83 31.65
C GLU A 262 -6.85 25.87 30.18
N LEU A 263 -5.97 25.54 29.22
CA LEU A 263 -6.34 25.41 27.82
C LEU A 263 -7.47 24.38 27.64
N GLU A 264 -7.35 23.21 28.28
CA GLU A 264 -8.34 22.16 28.16
C GLU A 264 -9.69 22.53 28.80
N LYS A 265 -9.69 23.24 29.94
CA LYS A 265 -10.92 23.79 30.54
C LYS A 265 -11.64 24.75 29.59
N LEU A 266 -10.88 25.61 28.91
CA LEU A 266 -11.44 26.56 27.93
C LEU A 266 -11.93 25.87 26.65
N GLN A 267 -11.38 24.71 26.29
CA GLN A 267 -11.86 23.92 25.16
C GLN A 267 -13.13 23.13 25.49
N PHE A 268 -13.22 22.54 26.68
CA PHE A 268 -14.38 21.75 27.07
C PHE A 268 -15.67 22.55 27.19
N SER A 269 -15.60 23.83 27.57
CA SER A 269 -16.77 24.72 27.56
C SER A 269 -17.34 24.99 26.17
N THR A 270 -16.61 24.67 25.10
CA THR A 270 -17.02 24.93 23.70
C THR A 270 -17.46 23.67 22.93
N HIS A 271 -17.14 22.45 23.40
CA HIS A 271 -17.39 21.21 22.66
C HIS A 271 -18.08 20.13 23.52
N HIS A 272 -19.40 20.22 23.66
CA HIS A 272 -20.21 19.32 24.48
C HIS A 272 -20.60 17.96 23.83
N LEU A 273 -20.25 17.69 22.56
CA LEU A 273 -20.83 16.55 21.81
C LEU A 273 -19.84 15.47 21.35
N ALA A 274 -18.53 15.60 21.58
CA ALA A 274 -17.53 14.62 21.12
C ALA A 274 -16.54 14.24 22.25
N GLN A 275 -17.07 13.81 23.39
CA GLN A 275 -16.33 13.74 24.64
C GLN A 275 -16.28 12.30 25.19
N ALA A 276 -15.37 11.48 24.67
CA ALA A 276 -15.05 10.21 25.32
C ALA A 276 -13.58 9.75 25.15
N ALA A 277 -12.84 10.26 24.17
CA ALA A 277 -11.54 9.67 23.79
C ALA A 277 -10.29 10.51 24.11
N ASN A 278 -10.41 11.82 24.39
CA ASN A 278 -9.22 12.71 24.44
C ASN A 278 -8.69 13.02 25.86
N GLY A 279 -9.50 12.91 26.93
CA GLY A 279 -9.06 13.26 28.29
C GLY A 279 -7.91 12.40 28.83
N GLY A 280 -7.74 11.18 28.30
CA GLY A 280 -6.61 10.31 28.66
C GLY A 280 -5.25 10.83 28.15
N GLU A 281 -5.24 11.62 27.07
CA GLU A 281 -4.01 12.14 26.48
C GLU A 281 -3.45 13.31 27.29
N LEU A 282 -4.29 14.23 27.80
CA LEU A 282 -3.85 15.30 28.70
C LEU A 282 -3.29 14.77 30.01
N MET A 283 -4.02 13.86 30.66
CA MET A 283 -3.59 13.31 31.94
C MET A 283 -2.22 12.64 31.81
N SER A 284 -1.99 11.93 30.70
CA SER A 284 -0.68 11.35 30.36
C SER A 284 0.41 12.42 30.23
N ARG A 285 0.14 13.53 29.54
CA ARG A 285 1.08 14.67 29.39
C ARG A 285 1.40 15.34 30.72
N ILE A 286 0.38 15.70 31.51
CA ILE A 286 0.55 16.32 32.84
C ILE A 286 1.34 15.37 33.76
N LYS A 287 0.99 14.09 33.77
CA LYS A 287 1.72 13.07 34.54
C LYS A 287 3.18 13.03 34.12
N GLN A 288 3.47 12.93 32.82
CA GLN A 288 4.84 12.87 32.32
C GLN A 288 5.67 14.14 32.66
N LEU A 289 5.03 15.31 32.67
CA LEU A 289 5.67 16.59 33.04
C LEU A 289 5.98 16.70 34.54
N VAL A 290 5.09 16.19 35.40
CA VAL A 290 5.21 16.33 36.87
C VAL A 290 5.97 15.16 37.49
N ARG A 291 5.79 13.95 36.96
CA ARG A 291 6.43 12.69 37.38
C ARG A 291 6.66 11.80 36.16
N PRO A 292 7.86 11.84 35.54
CA PRO A 292 8.18 10.93 34.45
C PRO A 292 8.28 9.50 34.99
N ASP A 293 7.23 8.71 34.81
CA ASP A 293 7.24 7.31 35.22
C ASP A 293 8.07 6.47 34.25
N THR A 294 8.90 5.58 34.80
CA THR A 294 9.49 4.48 34.05
C THR A 294 8.57 3.27 34.17
N GLU A 295 7.63 3.10 33.23
CA GLU A 295 6.79 1.91 33.26
C GLU A 295 7.56 0.64 32.87
N ALA A 296 7.31 -0.44 33.63
CA ALA A 296 7.89 -1.76 33.38
C ALA A 296 7.24 -2.47 32.16
N LEU A 297 8.03 -3.34 31.53
CA LEU A 297 7.72 -4.03 30.28
C LEU A 297 6.57 -5.03 30.45
N ASN A 298 5.41 -4.78 29.83
CA ASN A 298 4.35 -5.79 29.68
C ASN A 298 4.57 -6.61 28.38
N TRP A 299 5.50 -7.56 28.44
CA TRP A 299 5.91 -8.42 27.33
C TRP A 299 4.75 -9.20 26.68
N LYS A 300 3.63 -9.37 27.40
CA LYS A 300 2.42 -10.03 26.89
C LYS A 300 1.80 -9.30 25.68
N ALA A 301 2.05 -8.00 25.53
CA ALA A 301 1.60 -7.22 24.37
C ALA A 301 2.39 -7.50 23.07
N ALA A 302 3.59 -8.09 23.16
CA ALA A 302 4.41 -8.43 22.00
C ALA A 302 4.02 -9.77 21.34
N ILE A 303 3.33 -10.64 22.07
CA ILE A 303 2.90 -11.98 21.63
C ILE A 303 1.97 -11.93 20.40
N PRO A 304 0.86 -11.15 20.39
CA PRO A 304 -0.01 -11.09 19.21
C PRO A 304 0.70 -10.49 17.99
N VAL A 305 1.59 -9.53 18.21
CA VAL A 305 2.35 -8.87 17.14
C VAL A 305 3.34 -9.83 16.48
N LEU A 306 4.03 -10.65 17.26
CA LEU A 306 4.92 -11.69 16.77
C LEU A 306 4.14 -12.78 16.01
N GLY A 307 2.94 -13.13 16.48
CA GLY A 307 2.02 -14.05 15.78
C GLY A 307 1.62 -13.55 14.39
N PHE A 308 1.27 -12.26 14.26
CA PHE A 308 0.95 -11.64 12.96
C PHE A 308 2.16 -11.58 12.01
N LEU A 309 3.36 -11.32 12.54
CA LEU A 309 4.61 -11.33 11.78
C LEU A 309 4.96 -12.72 11.22
N LEU A 310 4.82 -13.75 12.05
CA LEU A 310 5.05 -15.14 11.65
C LEU A 310 4.01 -15.61 10.62
N ALA A 311 2.75 -15.20 10.76
CA ALA A 311 1.70 -15.50 9.79
C ALA A 311 1.93 -14.81 8.42
N GLY A 312 2.41 -13.57 8.42
CA GLY A 312 2.79 -12.84 7.19
C GLY A 312 3.99 -13.47 6.46
N LEU A 313 4.98 -13.96 7.21
CA LEU A 313 6.12 -14.70 6.64
C LEU A 313 5.70 -16.08 6.10
N ALA A 314 4.76 -16.77 6.76
CA ALA A 314 4.21 -18.05 6.26
C ALA A 314 3.39 -17.90 4.96
N GLY A 315 2.80 -16.72 4.73
CA GLY A 315 2.17 -16.38 3.44
C GLY A 315 3.18 -16.12 2.32
N CYS A 316 4.36 -15.58 2.64
CA CYS A 316 5.47 -15.41 1.69
C CYS A 316 6.23 -16.72 1.42
N ALA A 317 6.17 -17.68 2.34
CA ALA A 317 6.84 -18.98 2.24
C ALA A 317 6.05 -20.02 1.40
N GLN A 318 4.81 -19.74 1.02
CA GLN A 318 4.06 -20.56 0.04
C GLN A 318 4.38 -20.09 -1.39
N THR A 319 5.66 -20.06 -1.72
CA THR A 319 6.05 -20.33 -3.10
C THR A 319 6.28 -21.84 -3.17
N PRO A 320 5.58 -22.61 -4.02
CA PRO A 320 5.92 -24.01 -4.20
C PRO A 320 7.41 -24.09 -4.54
N PRO A 321 8.18 -25.03 -3.96
CA PRO A 321 9.61 -25.11 -4.19
C PRO A 321 9.84 -25.18 -5.70
N SER A 322 10.44 -24.13 -6.25
CA SER A 322 10.90 -24.13 -7.63
C SER A 322 11.98 -25.20 -7.71
N SER A 323 11.67 -26.27 -8.45
CA SER A 323 12.63 -27.28 -8.86
C SER A 323 13.87 -26.56 -9.45
N PRO A 324 15.11 -27.01 -9.16
CA PRO A 324 16.31 -26.28 -9.54
C PRO A 324 16.30 -26.05 -11.06
N ALA A 325 16.24 -24.78 -11.45
CA ALA A 325 16.22 -24.34 -12.84
C ALA A 325 17.53 -24.76 -13.51
N MET A 326 17.46 -25.83 -14.31
CA MET A 326 18.52 -26.17 -15.25
C MET A 326 18.63 -25.01 -16.26
N ALA A 327 19.83 -24.46 -16.37
CA ALA A 327 20.14 -23.32 -17.23
C ALA A 327 19.60 -23.54 -18.66
N ARG A 328 18.62 -22.75 -19.09
CA ARG A 328 18.19 -22.71 -20.49
C ARG A 328 19.12 -21.76 -21.24
N THR A 329 19.80 -22.31 -22.23
CA THR A 329 20.33 -21.53 -23.35
C THR A 329 19.14 -21.26 -24.28
N ASP A 330 18.96 -20.01 -24.70
CA ASP A 330 17.91 -19.63 -25.65
C ASP A 330 18.21 -20.26 -27.01
N SER A 331 17.59 -21.40 -27.30
CA SER A 331 17.64 -22.06 -28.60
C SER A 331 16.38 -21.72 -29.41
N ILE A 332 16.54 -21.39 -30.69
CA ILE A 332 15.43 -21.08 -31.59
C ILE A 332 14.75 -22.39 -31.99
N VAL A 333 13.50 -22.59 -31.58
CA VAL A 333 12.74 -23.83 -31.83
C VAL A 333 11.65 -23.61 -32.88
N ASN A 334 11.72 -24.30 -34.02
CA ASN A 334 10.64 -24.41 -34.99
C ASN A 334 9.87 -25.73 -34.82
N ILE A 335 8.54 -25.67 -34.82
CA ILE A 335 7.63 -26.80 -34.61
C ILE A 335 7.42 -27.58 -35.92
N PRO A 336 7.23 -28.91 -35.89
CA PRO A 336 6.93 -29.70 -37.09
C PRO A 336 5.66 -29.24 -37.81
N ILE A 337 5.68 -29.16 -39.14
CA ILE A 337 4.54 -28.75 -39.98
C ILE A 337 4.11 -29.93 -40.86
N ALA A 338 2.81 -30.24 -40.88
CA ALA A 338 2.25 -31.31 -41.71
C ALA A 338 2.46 -31.03 -43.21
N LYS A 339 2.94 -32.03 -43.96
CA LYS A 339 2.98 -31.94 -45.42
C LYS A 339 1.62 -32.40 -45.97
N PHE A 340 0.81 -31.42 -46.38
CA PHE A 340 -0.59 -31.62 -46.78
C PHE A 340 -0.79 -32.58 -47.97
N ASP A 341 0.24 -32.79 -48.79
CA ASP A 341 0.25 -33.74 -49.90
C ASP A 341 0.34 -35.21 -49.45
N SER A 342 0.91 -35.48 -48.27
CA SER A 342 1.05 -36.83 -47.70
C SER A 342 -0.07 -37.23 -46.73
N CYS A 343 -0.92 -36.29 -46.33
CA CYS A 343 -1.97 -36.49 -45.34
C CYS A 343 -3.35 -36.63 -45.99
N GLU A 344 -3.75 -37.86 -46.32
CA GLU A 344 -5.12 -38.12 -46.75
C GLU A 344 -6.10 -37.88 -45.58
N ARG A 345 -7.21 -37.21 -45.86
CA ARG A 345 -8.26 -36.98 -44.85
C ARG A 345 -8.83 -38.31 -44.37
N PRO A 346 -9.02 -38.52 -43.06
CA PRO A 346 -9.59 -39.76 -42.55
C PRO A 346 -11.01 -39.95 -43.10
N LYS A 347 -11.31 -41.17 -43.55
CA LYS A 347 -12.66 -41.54 -44.00
C LYS A 347 -13.57 -41.70 -42.79
N TYR A 348 -14.78 -41.16 -42.86
CA TYR A 348 -15.80 -41.34 -41.83
C TYR A 348 -16.19 -42.81 -41.73
N PRO A 349 -16.07 -43.47 -40.56
CA PRO A 349 -16.51 -44.85 -40.37
C PRO A 349 -18.01 -44.99 -40.67
N ALA A 350 -18.38 -45.95 -41.51
CA ALA A 350 -19.78 -46.14 -41.94
C ALA A 350 -20.74 -46.38 -40.77
N GLU A 351 -20.28 -47.07 -39.72
CA GLU A 351 -21.08 -47.36 -38.52
C GLU A 351 -21.31 -46.12 -37.63
N ALA A 352 -20.33 -45.20 -37.58
CA ALA A 352 -20.47 -43.94 -36.88
C ALA A 352 -21.36 -42.98 -37.67
N LEU A 353 -21.24 -42.98 -39.00
CA LEU A 353 -22.08 -42.18 -39.88
C LEU A 353 -23.54 -42.63 -39.87
N ALA A 354 -23.81 -43.94 -39.87
CA ALA A 354 -25.17 -44.50 -39.81
C ALA A 354 -25.90 -44.19 -38.49
N ARG A 355 -25.14 -43.92 -37.42
CA ARG A 355 -25.66 -43.60 -36.08
C ARG A 355 -25.56 -42.11 -35.73
N ASP A 356 -25.18 -41.27 -36.70
CA ASP A 356 -25.01 -39.82 -36.53
C ASP A 356 -24.05 -39.41 -35.38
N ILE A 357 -23.02 -40.23 -35.15
CA ILE A 357 -22.07 -40.03 -34.05
C ILE A 357 -21.04 -38.98 -34.46
N GLN A 358 -21.04 -37.84 -33.80
CA GLN A 358 -20.09 -36.74 -33.99
C GLN A 358 -19.14 -36.59 -32.80
N GLY A 359 -18.02 -35.92 -33.00
CA GLY A 359 -17.07 -35.68 -31.91
C GLY A 359 -15.75 -35.08 -32.37
N THR A 360 -14.88 -34.80 -31.40
CA THR A 360 -13.55 -34.23 -31.67
C THR A 360 -12.46 -35.10 -31.06
N VAL A 361 -11.54 -35.58 -31.89
CA VAL A 361 -10.38 -36.38 -31.49
C VAL A 361 -9.16 -35.47 -31.45
N THR A 362 -8.36 -35.55 -30.39
CA THR A 362 -7.04 -34.88 -30.32
C THR A 362 -5.96 -35.92 -30.10
N LEU A 363 -5.02 -35.99 -31.04
CA LEU A 363 -3.90 -36.92 -31.04
C LEU A 363 -2.61 -36.14 -30.84
N GLY A 364 -1.80 -36.56 -29.87
CA GLY A 364 -0.41 -36.14 -29.76
C GLY A 364 0.48 -37.14 -30.49
N PHE A 365 1.53 -36.67 -31.17
CA PHE A 365 2.45 -37.55 -31.87
C PHE A 365 3.88 -37.01 -31.87
N LEU A 366 4.84 -37.94 -31.86
CA LEU A 366 6.27 -37.65 -31.91
C LEU A 366 6.75 -37.68 -33.35
N VAL A 367 7.20 -36.53 -33.86
CA VAL A 367 7.80 -36.42 -35.20
C VAL A 367 9.31 -36.59 -35.08
N SER A 368 9.89 -37.49 -35.87
CA SER A 368 11.34 -37.72 -35.89
C SER A 368 12.09 -36.61 -36.62
N ALA A 369 13.43 -36.61 -36.51
CA ALA A 369 14.30 -35.70 -37.26
C ALA A 369 14.18 -35.85 -38.79
N GLU A 370 13.64 -36.98 -39.26
CA GLU A 370 13.36 -37.27 -40.67
C GLU A 370 11.91 -36.91 -41.09
N GLY A 371 11.07 -36.49 -40.13
CA GLY A 371 9.69 -36.10 -40.40
C GLY A 371 8.66 -37.22 -40.34
N ALA A 372 9.02 -38.41 -39.84
CA ALA A 372 8.11 -39.53 -39.67
C ALA A 372 7.46 -39.54 -38.28
N VAL A 373 6.23 -40.02 -38.17
CA VAL A 373 5.56 -40.22 -36.88
C VAL A 373 6.06 -41.50 -36.22
N ARG A 374 6.67 -41.40 -35.03
CA ARG A 374 7.19 -42.57 -34.27
C ARG A 374 6.23 -43.06 -33.21
N GLU A 375 5.65 -42.14 -32.45
CA GLU A 375 4.74 -42.45 -31.36
C GLU A 375 3.47 -41.63 -31.49
N THR A 376 2.33 -42.21 -31.11
CA THR A 376 1.04 -41.52 -31.12
C THR A 376 0.32 -41.83 -29.80
N THR A 377 -0.20 -40.78 -29.16
CA THR A 377 -0.99 -40.87 -27.94
C THR A 377 -2.34 -40.19 -28.13
N LEU A 378 -3.40 -40.82 -27.65
CA LEU A 378 -4.71 -40.19 -27.58
C LEU A 378 -4.72 -39.18 -26.42
N ARG A 379 -4.88 -37.89 -26.74
CA ARG A 379 -4.98 -36.82 -25.73
C ARG A 379 -6.43 -36.56 -25.36
N LYS A 380 -7.33 -36.58 -26.35
CA LYS A 380 -8.78 -36.42 -26.16
C LYS A 380 -9.52 -37.36 -27.08
N SER A 381 -10.36 -38.22 -26.49
CA SER A 381 -11.29 -39.07 -27.23
C SER A 381 -12.48 -38.26 -27.72
N SER A 382 -13.03 -38.66 -28.87
CA SER A 382 -14.33 -38.19 -29.39
C SER A 382 -15.54 -38.74 -28.61
N GLY A 383 -15.32 -39.76 -27.76
CA GLY A 383 -16.38 -40.51 -27.10
C GLY A 383 -16.81 -41.77 -27.85
N ASP A 384 -16.32 -41.99 -29.08
CA ASP A 384 -16.53 -43.21 -29.85
C ASP A 384 -15.19 -43.75 -30.39
N THR A 385 -14.95 -45.04 -30.16
CA THR A 385 -13.67 -45.68 -30.48
C THR A 385 -13.40 -45.78 -31.98
N SER A 386 -14.45 -45.84 -32.82
CA SER A 386 -14.29 -45.94 -34.28
C SER A 386 -13.78 -44.63 -34.88
N LEU A 387 -14.22 -43.49 -34.36
CA LEU A 387 -13.74 -42.16 -34.74
C LEU A 387 -12.30 -41.93 -34.28
N ASP A 388 -11.97 -42.37 -33.06
CA ASP A 388 -10.61 -42.25 -32.51
C ASP A 388 -9.59 -43.07 -33.32
N GLU A 389 -9.92 -44.32 -33.65
CA GLU A 389 -9.04 -45.19 -34.43
C GLU A 389 -8.93 -44.77 -35.91
N ALA A 390 -10.00 -44.22 -36.49
CA ALA A 390 -9.95 -43.65 -37.84
C ALA A 390 -9.01 -42.44 -37.92
N ALA A 391 -9.04 -41.56 -36.91
CA ALA A 391 -8.11 -40.44 -36.80
C ALA A 391 -6.66 -40.92 -36.60
N ARG A 392 -6.44 -41.93 -35.74
CA ARG A 392 -5.11 -42.49 -35.47
C ARG A 392 -4.49 -43.14 -36.70
N THR A 393 -5.30 -43.90 -37.45
CA THR A 393 -4.86 -44.60 -38.66
C THR A 393 -4.49 -43.64 -39.78
N ALA A 394 -5.25 -42.55 -39.94
CA ALA A 394 -4.94 -41.54 -40.96
C ALA A 394 -3.65 -40.78 -40.63
N LEU A 395 -3.48 -40.39 -39.36
CA LEU A 395 -2.29 -39.67 -38.92
C LEU A 395 -1.01 -40.50 -39.04
N ALA A 396 -1.08 -41.81 -38.82
CA ALA A 396 0.07 -42.72 -38.94
C ALA A 396 0.67 -42.76 -40.36
N ARG A 397 -0.07 -42.30 -41.38
CA ARG A 397 0.38 -42.26 -42.79
C ARG A 397 0.95 -40.90 -43.21
N CYS A 398 0.81 -39.90 -42.36
CA CYS A 398 1.29 -38.54 -42.63
C CYS A 398 2.81 -38.44 -42.51
N THR A 399 3.39 -37.58 -43.35
CA THR A 399 4.77 -37.11 -43.18
C THR A 399 4.76 -35.63 -42.82
N PHE A 400 5.73 -35.23 -42.00
CA PHE A 400 5.87 -33.89 -41.47
C PHE A 400 7.22 -33.31 -41.91
N THR A 401 7.29 -31.99 -42.00
CA THR A 401 8.58 -31.30 -41.96
C THR A 401 9.06 -31.34 -40.51
N PRO A 402 10.26 -31.87 -40.22
CA PRO A 402 10.74 -32.06 -38.85
C PRO A 402 10.91 -30.71 -38.14
N GLY A 403 10.68 -30.72 -36.83
CA GLY A 403 10.96 -29.58 -35.97
C GLY A 403 12.47 -29.35 -35.87
N THR A 404 12.90 -28.09 -35.74
CA THR A 404 14.32 -27.75 -35.61
C THR A 404 14.59 -27.01 -34.31
N VAL A 405 15.71 -27.31 -33.66
CA VAL A 405 16.28 -26.52 -32.57
C VAL A 405 17.62 -25.97 -33.07
N ASP A 406 17.77 -24.65 -33.10
CA ASP A 406 18.95 -23.97 -33.67
C ASP A 406 19.28 -24.43 -35.11
N GLY A 407 18.23 -24.64 -35.91
CA GLY A 407 18.34 -25.08 -37.31
C GLY A 407 18.69 -26.57 -37.50
N LYS A 408 18.85 -27.35 -36.42
CA LYS A 408 19.10 -28.80 -36.48
C LYS A 408 17.79 -29.57 -36.30
N PRO A 409 17.44 -30.51 -37.19
CA PRO A 409 16.27 -31.38 -37.03
C PRO A 409 16.35 -32.16 -35.71
N THR A 410 15.28 -32.13 -34.93
CA THR A 410 15.19 -32.78 -33.62
C THR A 410 13.81 -33.39 -33.44
N GLU A 411 13.75 -34.50 -32.71
CA GLU A 411 12.49 -35.15 -32.42
C GLU A 411 11.63 -34.27 -31.49
N GLN A 412 10.38 -34.03 -31.87
CA GLN A 412 9.48 -33.15 -31.12
C GLN A 412 8.05 -33.69 -31.10
N TRP A 413 7.41 -33.54 -29.95
CA TRP A 413 5.99 -33.80 -29.79
C TRP A 413 5.17 -32.65 -30.37
N THR A 414 4.14 -32.98 -31.11
CA THR A 414 3.12 -32.03 -31.59
C THR A 414 1.75 -32.68 -31.53
N GLU A 415 0.69 -31.93 -31.85
CA GLU A 415 -0.69 -32.41 -31.78
C GLU A 415 -1.52 -32.00 -32.99
N VAL A 416 -2.54 -32.81 -33.27
CA VAL A 416 -3.52 -32.55 -34.33
C VAL A 416 -4.92 -32.84 -33.82
N GLN A 417 -5.88 -32.06 -34.31
CA GLN A 417 -7.28 -32.18 -33.97
C GLN A 417 -8.10 -32.57 -35.21
N TYR A 418 -8.88 -33.64 -35.08
CA TYR A 418 -9.88 -34.06 -36.07
C TYR A 418 -11.28 -33.78 -35.53
N VAL A 419 -12.05 -33.01 -36.30
CA VAL A 419 -13.44 -32.67 -35.98
C VAL A 419 -14.36 -33.44 -36.92
N TRP A 420 -15.16 -34.35 -36.36
CA TRP A 420 -16.11 -35.18 -37.09
C TRP A 420 -17.50 -34.55 -37.06
N VAL A 421 -18.02 -34.20 -38.24
CA VAL A 421 -19.35 -33.64 -38.43
C VAL A 421 -20.07 -34.42 -39.53
N SER A 422 -21.28 -34.88 -39.27
CA SER A 422 -22.17 -35.41 -40.32
C SER A 422 -22.78 -34.22 -41.08
N LYS A 423 -22.96 -34.38 -42.39
CA LYS A 423 -23.55 -33.35 -43.27
C LYS A 423 -24.97 -33.69 -43.64
#